data_AF-A0A933M3B6-F1
#
_entry.id   AF-A0A933M3B6-F1
#
_cell.length_a   1.000
_cell.length_b   1.000
_cell.length_c   1.000
_cell.angle_alpha   90.00
_cell.angle_beta   90.00
_cell.angle_gamma   90.00
#
_symmetry.space_group_name_H-M   'P 1'
#
loop_
_entity.id
_entity.type
_entity.pdbx_description
1 polymer ?
#
loop_
_entity_poly.entity_id
_entity_poly.type
_entity_poly.pdbx_seq_one_letter_code
_entity_poly.pdbx_strand_id
1 'polypeptide(L)'
;MSVWLLAICGVSMFLVLLSWPSAWLSSAELIPFGIHVIWGVFACFIVMLMLFLTMFYFIVTGNAVTKLAMSEEGSSKFHYRSKRIKRRLFIWMLVSMGVIMAAPISGVSHYLLVIPKWEHTLAAVLALVFQVITTARIYHMMAENALIIKEAFKDIGAYERNHYRDYWGKLTEEDLKARGIRGGIRPLKKG
;
A
#
# COMPACT_ATOMS: atom_id res chain seq x y z
N MET A 1 -7.75 -6.63 4.44
CA MET A 1 -7.34 -5.29 3.94
C MET A 1 -7.15 -4.38 5.14
N SER A 2 -6.06 -3.60 5.21
CA SER A 2 -5.82 -2.70 6.35
C SER A 2 -6.79 -1.52 6.28
N VAL A 3 -7.85 -1.55 7.09
CA VAL A 3 -8.87 -0.48 7.17
C VAL A 3 -8.22 0.86 7.52
N TRP A 4 -7.21 0.85 8.38
CA TRP A 4 -6.46 2.04 8.80
C TRP A 4 -5.74 2.74 7.65
N LEU A 5 -5.12 2.00 6.72
CA LEU A 5 -4.46 2.62 5.56
C LEU A 5 -5.45 3.30 4.63
N LEU A 6 -6.63 2.72 4.44
CA LEU A 6 -7.69 3.34 3.66
C LEU A 6 -8.25 4.60 4.33
N ALA A 7 -8.41 4.57 5.65
CA ALA A 7 -8.80 5.74 6.43
C ALA A 7 -7.77 6.86 6.26
N ILE A 8 -6.47 6.56 6.37
CA ILE A 8 -5.40 7.53 6.17
C ILE A 8 -5.40 8.06 4.73
N CYS A 9 -5.62 7.21 3.72
CA CYS A 9 -5.79 7.65 2.34
C CYS A 9 -6.95 8.65 2.20
N GLY A 10 -8.11 8.32 2.76
CA GLY A 10 -9.29 9.19 2.74
C GLY A 10 -9.05 10.54 3.44
N VAL A 11 -8.45 10.51 4.63
CA VAL A 11 -8.08 11.73 5.38
C VAL A 11 -7.09 12.57 4.57
N SER A 12 -6.04 11.95 4.00
CA SER A 12 -5.06 12.69 3.21
C SER A 12 -5.67 13.35 1.97
N MET A 13 -6.61 12.68 1.31
CA MET A 13 -7.35 13.25 0.17
C MET A 13 -8.20 14.45 0.62
N PHE A 14 -8.93 14.29 1.72
CA PHE A 14 -9.75 15.35 2.27
C PHE A 14 -8.93 16.58 2.64
N LEU A 15 -7.77 16.41 3.28
CA LEU A 15 -6.88 17.51 3.65
C LEU A 15 -6.34 18.29 2.44
N VAL A 16 -5.97 17.57 1.36
CA VAL A 16 -5.52 18.20 0.11
C VAL A 16 -6.67 18.93 -0.58
N LEU A 17 -7.88 18.38 -0.57
CA LEU A 17 -9.05 19.07 -1.12
C LEU A 17 -9.37 20.34 -0.31
N LEU A 18 -9.21 20.30 1.02
CA LEU A 18 -9.41 21.47 1.88
C LEU A 18 -8.32 22.55 1.73
N SER A 19 -7.13 22.22 1.23
CA SER A 19 -6.09 23.23 1.01
C SER A 19 -6.39 24.15 -0.17
N TRP A 20 -7.29 23.74 -1.07
CA TRP A 20 -7.71 24.57 -2.20
C TRP A 20 -8.65 25.72 -1.80
N PRO A 21 -9.75 25.48 -1.04
CA PRO A 21 -10.53 26.56 -0.45
C PRO A 21 -9.70 27.49 0.43
N SER A 22 -8.74 26.98 1.21
CA SER A 22 -7.91 27.85 2.06
C SER A 22 -7.03 28.80 1.23
N ALA A 23 -6.52 28.35 0.08
CA ALA A 23 -5.80 29.21 -0.86
C ALA A 23 -6.69 30.32 -1.43
N TRP A 24 -7.92 29.97 -1.83
CA TRP A 24 -8.88 30.94 -2.36
C TRP A 24 -9.31 31.97 -1.30
N LEU A 25 -9.67 31.51 -0.10
CA LEU A 25 -10.04 32.38 1.03
C LEU A 25 -8.88 33.32 1.41
N SER A 26 -7.64 32.83 1.39
CA SER A 26 -6.47 33.65 1.66
C SER A 26 -6.25 34.69 0.56
N SER A 27 -6.51 34.36 -0.71
CA SER A 27 -6.40 35.32 -1.81
C SER A 27 -7.49 36.39 -1.82
N ALA A 28 -8.64 36.08 -1.23
CA ALA A 28 -9.76 36.99 -1.03
C ALA A 28 -9.63 37.81 0.26
N GLU A 29 -8.49 37.69 0.97
CA GLU A 29 -8.20 38.37 2.24
C GLU A 29 -9.19 38.02 3.38
N LEU A 30 -9.94 36.93 3.23
CA LEU A 30 -10.91 36.46 4.24
C LEU A 30 -10.24 35.71 5.40
N ILE A 31 -9.05 35.15 5.17
CA ILE A 31 -8.23 34.52 6.20
C ILE A 31 -6.77 34.98 6.10
N PRO A 32 -6.01 35.00 7.22
CA PRO A 32 -4.59 35.31 7.19
C PRO A 32 -3.80 34.35 6.30
N PHE A 33 -2.84 34.89 5.53
CA PHE A 33 -1.94 34.12 4.67
C PHE A 33 -1.21 32.98 5.40
N GLY A 34 -0.81 33.21 6.66
CA GLY A 34 -0.16 32.18 7.48
C GLY A 34 -1.01 30.91 7.66
N ILE A 35 -2.35 31.02 7.67
CA ILE A 35 -3.24 29.85 7.77
C ILE A 35 -3.16 29.00 6.50
N HIS A 36 -3.14 29.62 5.31
CA HIS A 36 -2.95 28.91 4.05
C HIS A 36 -1.60 28.15 4.04
N VAL A 37 -0.52 28.80 4.47
CA VAL A 37 0.82 28.18 4.54
C VAL A 37 0.84 26.99 5.48
N ILE A 38 0.39 27.16 6.73
CA ILE A 38 0.39 26.10 7.74
C ILE A 38 -0.45 24.92 7.26
N TRP A 39 -1.63 25.19 6.72
CA TRP A 39 -2.53 24.14 6.24
C TRP A 39 -1.97 23.40 5.02
N GLY A 40 -1.38 24.12 4.06
CA GLY A 40 -0.76 23.52 2.89
C GLY A 40 0.42 22.62 3.24
N VAL A 41 1.32 23.08 4.12
CA VAL A 41 2.46 22.28 4.60
C VAL A 41 1.99 21.07 5.40
N PHE A 42 1.00 21.24 6.28
CA PHE A 42 0.43 20.14 7.06
C PHE A 42 -0.21 19.07 6.17
N ALA A 43 -1.03 19.48 5.19
CA ALA A 43 -1.64 18.56 4.23
C ALA A 43 -0.56 17.80 3.43
N CYS A 44 0.47 18.50 2.94
CA CYS A 44 1.60 17.89 2.26
C CYS A 44 2.30 16.84 3.15
N PHE A 45 2.57 17.15 4.41
CA PHE A 45 3.18 16.22 5.36
C PHE A 45 2.34 14.95 5.56
N ILE A 46 1.03 15.09 5.78
CA ILE A 46 0.12 13.94 5.96
C ILE A 46 0.06 13.07 4.71
N VAL A 47 0.05 13.67 3.52
CA VAL A 47 0.09 12.92 2.26
C VAL A 47 1.41 12.15 2.12
N MET A 48 2.55 12.80 2.40
CA MET A 48 3.84 12.14 2.36
C MET A 48 3.88 10.95 3.31
N LEU A 49 3.41 11.13 4.56
CA LEU A 49 3.31 10.06 5.54
C LEU A 49 2.42 8.91 5.03
N MET A 50 1.26 9.22 4.44
CA MET A 50 0.37 8.21 3.83
C MET A 50 1.08 7.41 2.74
N LEU A 51 1.79 8.08 1.83
CA LEU A 51 2.52 7.42 0.74
C LEU A 51 3.64 6.54 1.29
N PHE A 52 4.39 6.99 2.30
CA PHE A 52 5.41 6.19 2.98
C PHE A 52 4.83 4.95 3.66
N LEU A 53 3.76 5.10 4.45
CA LEU A 53 3.10 3.97 5.12
C LEU A 53 2.57 2.95 4.11
N THR A 54 2.03 3.43 2.99
CA THR A 54 1.57 2.58 1.89
C THR A 54 2.73 1.81 1.26
N MET A 55 3.86 2.47 0.98
CA MET A 55 5.08 1.80 0.49
C MET A 55 5.54 0.70 1.46
N PHE A 56 5.65 1.01 2.75
CA PHE A 56 6.04 0.03 3.77
C PHE A 56 5.08 -1.16 3.82
N TYR A 57 3.77 -0.92 3.75
CA TYR A 57 2.77 -1.99 3.68
C TYR A 57 3.01 -2.95 2.50
N PHE A 58 3.27 -2.41 1.30
CA PHE A 58 3.57 -3.23 0.13
C PHE A 58 4.93 -3.96 0.24
N ILE A 59 5.93 -3.37 0.89
CA ILE A 59 7.22 -4.02 1.16
C ILE A 59 7.01 -5.22 2.10
N VAL A 60 6.37 -5.00 3.26
CA VAL A 60 6.13 -6.04 4.27
C VAL A 60 5.33 -7.21 3.69
N THR A 61 4.22 -6.90 3.02
CA THR A 61 3.38 -7.94 2.39
C THR A 61 4.09 -8.65 1.23
N GLY A 62 5.02 -7.97 0.54
CA GLY A 62 5.82 -8.59 -0.53
C GLY A 62 6.84 -9.57 -0.02
N ASN A 63 7.50 -9.22 1.08
CA ASN A 63 8.43 -10.12 1.74
C ASN A 63 7.70 -11.37 2.24
N ALA A 64 6.48 -11.23 2.78
CA ALA A 64 5.65 -12.37 3.16
C ALA A 64 5.37 -13.30 1.97
N VAL A 65 4.86 -12.77 0.86
CA VAL A 65 4.60 -13.55 -0.37
C VAL A 65 5.89 -14.18 -0.93
N THR A 66 7.03 -13.50 -0.82
CA THR A 66 8.32 -14.01 -1.32
C THR A 66 8.86 -15.15 -0.47
N LYS A 67 8.77 -15.05 0.86
CA LYS A 67 9.12 -16.16 1.75
C LYS A 67 8.28 -17.41 1.45
N LEU A 68 7.00 -17.22 1.19
CA LEU A 68 6.09 -18.27 0.73
C LEU A 68 6.44 -18.80 -0.67
N ALA A 69 7.05 -17.98 -1.52
CA ALA A 69 7.52 -18.35 -2.86
C ALA A 69 8.75 -19.23 -2.87
N MET A 70 9.61 -19.08 -1.87
CA MET A 70 10.85 -19.83 -1.76
C MET A 70 10.67 -21.17 -1.03
N SER A 71 9.58 -21.35 -0.29
CA SER A 71 9.32 -22.57 0.47
C SER A 71 8.64 -23.69 -0.34
N GLU A 72 8.00 -23.39 -1.48
CA GLU A 72 7.25 -24.38 -2.26
C GLU A 72 7.36 -24.18 -3.79
N GLU A 73 7.50 -25.28 -4.55
CA GLU A 73 7.69 -25.31 -6.01
C GLU A 73 6.56 -24.62 -6.82
N GLY A 74 5.37 -24.44 -6.24
CA GLY A 74 4.21 -23.81 -6.90
C GLY A 74 4.15 -22.27 -6.84
N SER A 75 5.03 -21.62 -6.09
CA SER A 75 4.77 -20.27 -5.55
C SER A 75 5.46 -19.11 -6.31
N SER A 76 6.16 -19.40 -7.41
CA SER A 76 6.79 -18.38 -8.26
C SER A 76 5.78 -17.40 -8.89
N LYS A 77 4.57 -17.89 -9.26
CA LYS A 77 3.51 -17.08 -9.90
C LYS A 77 3.05 -15.91 -9.03
N PHE A 78 2.85 -16.13 -7.73
CA PHE A 78 2.41 -15.09 -6.80
C PHE A 78 3.51 -14.05 -6.55
N HIS A 79 4.77 -14.50 -6.47
CA HIS A 79 5.92 -13.61 -6.37
C HIS A 79 6.03 -12.67 -7.59
N TYR A 80 5.98 -13.22 -8.81
CA TYR A 80 6.04 -12.41 -10.04
C TYR A 80 4.88 -11.41 -10.15
N ARG A 81 3.66 -11.83 -9.82
CA ARG A 81 2.47 -10.97 -9.84
C ARG A 81 2.60 -9.83 -8.82
N SER A 82 3.02 -10.15 -7.58
CA SER A 82 3.25 -9.14 -6.53
C SER A 82 4.33 -8.14 -6.93
N LYS A 83 5.46 -8.61 -7.46
CA LYS A 83 6.58 -7.77 -7.91
C LYS A 83 6.17 -6.82 -9.04
N ARG A 84 5.41 -7.30 -10.03
CA ARG A 84 4.95 -6.50 -11.18
C ARG A 84 4.07 -5.33 -10.74
N ILE A 85 3.13 -5.58 -9.84
CA ILE A 85 2.22 -4.56 -9.29
C ILE A 85 3.00 -3.49 -8.55
N LYS A 86 3.89 -3.91 -7.64
CA LYS A 86 4.67 -3.00 -6.78
C LYS A 86 5.58 -2.10 -7.57
N ARG A 87 6.28 -2.64 -8.58
CA ARG A 87 7.18 -1.83 -9.43
C ARG A 87 6.44 -0.67 -10.08
N ARG A 88 5.23 -0.91 -10.60
CA ARG A 88 4.42 0.15 -11.22
C ARG A 88 3.91 1.14 -10.19
N LEU A 89 3.37 0.66 -9.08
CA LEU A 89 2.83 1.54 -8.04
C LEU A 89 3.90 2.43 -7.39
N PHE A 90 5.09 1.90 -7.16
CA PHE A 90 6.17 2.62 -6.45
C PHE A 90 6.69 3.79 -7.28
N ILE A 91 6.82 3.62 -8.60
CA ILE A 91 7.18 4.73 -9.49
C ILE A 91 6.13 5.84 -9.40
N TRP A 92 4.84 5.50 -9.44
CA TRP A 92 3.77 6.49 -9.31
C TRP A 92 3.79 7.20 -7.96
N MET A 93 4.00 6.47 -6.85
CA MET A 93 4.09 7.07 -5.52
C MET A 93 5.30 8.00 -5.40
N LEU A 94 6.48 7.60 -5.91
CA LEU A 94 7.69 8.42 -5.88
C LEU A 94 7.54 9.71 -6.70
N VAL A 95 6.99 9.61 -7.91
CA VAL A 95 6.71 10.80 -8.73
C VAL A 95 5.71 11.70 -8.00
N SER A 96 4.67 11.13 -7.41
CA SER A 96 3.67 11.91 -6.66
C SER A 96 4.30 12.62 -5.47
N MET A 97 5.16 11.95 -4.70
CA MET A 97 5.90 12.58 -3.60
C MET A 97 6.67 13.80 -4.09
N GLY A 98 7.41 13.69 -5.20
CA GLY A 98 8.15 14.81 -5.79
C GLY A 98 7.23 15.97 -6.20
N VAL A 99 6.13 15.68 -6.89
CA VAL A 99 5.16 16.71 -7.32
C VAL A 99 4.48 17.38 -6.13
N ILE A 100 4.10 16.60 -5.11
CA ILE A 100 3.46 17.11 -3.89
C ILE A 100 4.41 18.03 -3.12
N MET A 101 5.70 17.67 -3.01
CA MET A 101 6.72 18.52 -2.39
C MET A 101 7.01 19.80 -3.19
N ALA A 102 6.84 19.79 -4.51
CA ALA A 102 7.06 20.97 -5.34
C ALA A 102 6.08 22.11 -5.01
N ALA A 103 4.86 21.82 -4.54
CA ALA A 103 3.87 22.83 -4.17
C ALA A 103 4.31 23.73 -2.99
N PRO A 104 4.69 23.23 -1.81
CA PRO A 104 5.20 24.09 -0.73
C PRO A 104 6.56 24.73 -1.08
N ILE A 105 7.45 24.04 -1.81
CA ILE A 105 8.73 24.61 -2.24
C ILE A 105 8.51 25.84 -3.12
N SER A 106 7.68 25.71 -4.16
CA SER A 106 7.31 26.83 -5.02
C SER A 106 6.57 27.93 -4.26
N GLY A 107 5.77 27.59 -3.25
CA GLY A 107 5.11 28.57 -2.38
C GLY A 107 6.12 29.46 -1.64
N VAL A 108 7.16 28.85 -1.06
CA VAL A 108 8.27 29.59 -0.44
C VAL A 108 9.06 30.39 -1.47
N SER A 109 9.38 29.81 -2.63
CA SER A 109 10.09 30.52 -3.69
C SER A 109 9.31 31.73 -4.21
N HIS A 110 7.99 31.66 -4.30
CA HIS A 110 7.15 32.79 -4.66
C HIS A 110 7.16 33.88 -3.58
N TYR A 111 7.06 33.50 -2.30
CA TYR A 111 7.16 34.44 -1.18
C TYR A 111 8.48 35.20 -1.18
N LEU A 112 9.57 34.54 -1.57
CA LEU A 112 10.90 35.13 -1.73
C LEU A 112 11.10 35.87 -3.06
N LEU A 113 10.05 36.07 -3.87
CA LEU A 113 10.07 36.74 -5.17
C LEU A 113 11.00 36.10 -6.22
N VAL A 114 11.32 34.82 -6.05
CA VAL A 114 12.19 34.07 -6.99
C VAL A 114 11.40 33.60 -8.20
N ILE A 115 10.13 33.22 -8.01
CA ILE A 115 9.25 32.74 -9.08
C ILE A 115 7.89 33.46 -9.07
N PRO A 116 7.21 33.55 -10.23
CA PRO A 116 5.88 34.13 -10.31
C PRO A 116 4.81 33.24 -9.65
N LYS A 117 3.71 33.87 -9.20
CA LYS A 117 2.60 33.19 -8.51
C LYS A 117 1.99 32.03 -9.29
N TRP A 118 1.92 32.15 -10.62
CA TRP A 118 1.29 31.14 -11.47
C TRP A 118 2.03 29.79 -11.43
N GLU A 119 3.35 29.78 -11.20
CA GLU A 119 4.13 28.55 -11.06
C GLU A 119 3.77 27.78 -9.79
N HIS A 120 3.58 28.50 -8.67
CA HIS A 120 3.08 27.89 -7.43
C HIS A 120 1.66 27.33 -7.62
N THR A 121 0.78 28.08 -8.29
CA THR A 121 -0.58 27.59 -8.60
C THR A 121 -0.54 26.34 -9.48
N LEU A 122 0.32 26.31 -10.51
CA LEU A 122 0.50 25.13 -11.36
C LEU A 122 1.01 23.93 -10.57
N ALA A 123 2.02 24.11 -9.71
CA ALA A 123 2.52 23.06 -8.83
C ALA A 123 1.43 22.52 -7.90
N ALA A 124 0.58 23.38 -7.34
CA ALA A 124 -0.55 22.98 -6.50
C ALA A 124 -1.60 22.17 -7.27
N VAL A 125 -1.97 22.58 -8.50
CA VAL A 125 -2.89 21.82 -9.36
C VAL A 125 -2.32 20.45 -9.70
N LEU A 126 -1.03 20.39 -10.09
CA LEU A 126 -0.37 19.12 -10.40
C LEU A 126 -0.32 18.22 -9.16
N ALA A 127 -0.01 18.76 -7.98
CA ALA A 127 -0.02 17.99 -6.73
C ALA A 127 -1.41 17.39 -6.46
N LEU A 128 -2.48 18.15 -6.65
CA LEU A 128 -3.85 17.65 -6.51
C LEU A 128 -4.16 16.53 -7.51
N VAL A 129 -3.87 16.73 -8.79
CA VAL A 129 -4.11 15.73 -9.84
C VAL A 129 -3.35 14.43 -9.56
N PHE A 130 -2.05 14.53 -9.23
CA PHE A 130 -1.23 13.38 -8.89
C PHE A 130 -1.73 12.68 -7.62
N GLN A 131 -2.18 13.44 -6.62
CA GLN A 131 -2.74 12.86 -5.40
C GLN A 131 -4.03 12.07 -5.69
N VAL A 132 -4.92 12.59 -6.54
CA VAL A 132 -6.14 11.88 -6.96
C VAL A 132 -5.80 10.58 -7.69
N ILE A 133 -4.94 10.66 -8.71
CA ILE A 133 -4.54 9.49 -9.51
C ILE A 133 -3.85 8.45 -8.63
N THR A 134 -2.92 8.85 -7.78
CA THR A 134 -2.16 7.94 -6.93
C THR A 134 -3.02 7.31 -5.85
N THR A 135 -3.95 8.05 -5.25
CA THR A 135 -4.89 7.48 -4.27
C THR A 135 -5.79 6.43 -4.93
N ALA A 136 -6.32 6.71 -6.13
CA ALA A 136 -7.12 5.74 -6.88
C ALA A 136 -6.32 4.48 -7.22
N ARG A 137 -5.04 4.64 -7.64
CA ARG A 137 -4.13 3.52 -7.90
C ARG A 137 -3.84 2.72 -6.63
N ILE A 138 -3.57 3.38 -5.50
CA ILE A 138 -3.33 2.73 -4.21
C ILE A 138 -4.54 1.88 -3.83
N TYR A 139 -5.75 2.43 -3.91
CA TYR A 139 -6.98 1.69 -3.59
C TYR A 139 -7.10 0.41 -4.42
N HIS A 140 -6.93 0.52 -5.74
CA HIS A 140 -7.03 -0.62 -6.65
C HIS A 140 -5.95 -1.68 -6.37
N MET A 141 -4.70 -1.24 -6.17
CA MET A 141 -3.57 -2.15 -5.94
C MET A 141 -3.60 -2.79 -4.55
N MET A 142 -4.19 -2.12 -3.55
CA MET A 142 -4.42 -2.70 -2.22
C MET A 142 -5.41 -3.86 -2.29
N ALA A 143 -6.50 -3.70 -3.05
CA ALA A 143 -7.46 -4.77 -3.29
C ALA A 143 -6.80 -5.97 -4.00
N GLU A 144 -6.01 -5.72 -5.04
CA GLU A 144 -5.30 -6.79 -5.75
C GLU A 144 -4.24 -7.49 -4.87
N ASN A 145 -3.48 -6.73 -4.07
CA ASN A 145 -2.51 -7.30 -3.16
C ASN A 145 -3.17 -8.15 -2.07
N ALA A 146 -4.35 -7.75 -1.57
CA ALA A 146 -5.13 -8.56 -0.63
C ALA A 146 -5.60 -9.88 -1.26
N LEU A 147 -5.99 -9.87 -2.53
CA LEU A 147 -6.35 -11.09 -3.27
C LEU A 147 -5.14 -12.01 -3.47
N ILE A 148 -3.99 -11.49 -3.87
CA ILE A 148 -2.76 -12.27 -4.03
C ILE A 148 -2.36 -12.94 -2.72
N ILE A 149 -2.42 -12.20 -1.61
CA ILE A 149 -2.12 -12.74 -0.29
C ILE A 149 -3.11 -13.87 0.06
N LYS A 150 -4.41 -13.65 -0.14
CA LYS A 150 -5.45 -14.66 0.13
C LYS A 150 -5.26 -15.92 -0.71
N GLU A 151 -4.98 -15.77 -2.00
CA GLU A 151 -4.71 -16.87 -2.93
C GLU A 151 -3.46 -17.64 -2.50
N ALA A 152 -2.36 -16.95 -2.22
CA ALA A 152 -1.11 -17.58 -1.77
C ALA A 152 -1.30 -18.40 -0.49
N PHE A 153 -1.99 -17.85 0.52
CA PHE A 153 -2.26 -18.58 1.77
C PHE A 153 -3.22 -19.77 1.58
N LYS A 154 -4.20 -19.66 0.67
CA LYS A 154 -5.13 -20.76 0.37
C LYS A 154 -4.41 -21.92 -0.30
N ASP A 155 -3.53 -21.63 -1.26
CA ASP A 155 -2.78 -22.63 -2.01
C ASP A 155 -1.82 -23.39 -1.09
N ILE A 156 -1.15 -22.71 -0.15
CA ILE A 156 -0.33 -23.37 0.89
C ILE A 156 -1.17 -24.28 1.76
N GLY A 157 -2.30 -23.78 2.30
CA GLY A 157 -3.16 -24.62 3.12
C GLY A 157 -3.69 -25.83 2.36
N ALA A 158 -3.89 -25.73 1.05
CA ALA A 158 -4.25 -26.87 0.20
C ALA A 158 -3.06 -27.81 -0.04
N TYR A 159 -1.87 -27.27 -0.28
CA TYR A 159 -0.64 -28.05 -0.44
C TYR A 159 -0.32 -28.83 0.83
N GLU A 160 -0.25 -28.19 2.00
CA GLU A 160 0.01 -28.86 3.27
C GLU A 160 -1.01 -29.97 3.53
N ARG A 161 -2.31 -29.71 3.33
CA ARG A 161 -3.35 -30.74 3.48
C ARG A 161 -3.14 -31.93 2.54
N ASN A 162 -2.79 -31.68 1.28
CA ASN A 162 -2.57 -32.74 0.30
C ASN A 162 -1.26 -33.49 0.55
N HIS A 163 -0.17 -32.77 0.87
CA HIS A 163 1.14 -33.34 1.19
C HIS A 163 1.07 -34.22 2.44
N TYR A 164 0.41 -33.76 3.50
CA TYR A 164 0.18 -34.58 4.69
C TYR A 164 -0.76 -35.74 4.39
N ARG A 165 -1.81 -35.58 3.59
CA ARG A 165 -2.67 -36.69 3.21
C ARG A 165 -1.91 -37.77 2.43
N ASP A 166 -1.04 -37.38 1.51
CA ASP A 166 -0.27 -38.32 0.70
C ASP A 166 0.90 -38.93 1.48
N TYR A 167 1.50 -38.20 2.43
CA TYR A 167 2.55 -38.70 3.31
C TYR A 167 2.00 -39.63 4.39
N TRP A 168 0.99 -39.21 5.13
CA TRP A 168 0.38 -40.01 6.20
C TRP A 168 -0.56 -41.09 5.66
N GLY A 169 -1.17 -40.90 4.49
CA GLY A 169 -1.98 -41.93 3.83
C GLY A 169 -1.17 -43.10 3.28
N LYS A 170 0.16 -42.96 3.16
CA LYS A 170 1.08 -44.03 2.76
C LYS A 170 1.80 -44.72 3.92
N LEU A 171 1.71 -44.18 5.14
CA LEU A 171 2.34 -44.78 6.32
C LEU A 171 1.49 -45.95 6.81
N THR A 172 2.13 -47.12 6.94
CA THR A 172 1.51 -48.31 7.52
C THR A 172 1.43 -48.19 9.05
N GLU A 173 0.61 -49.03 9.72
CA GLU A 173 0.61 -49.09 11.18
C GLU A 173 1.99 -49.43 11.77
N GLU A 174 2.79 -50.21 11.05
CA GLU A 174 4.15 -50.57 11.47
C GLU A 174 5.09 -49.36 11.41
N ASP A 175 4.99 -48.53 10.37
CA ASP A 175 5.76 -47.29 10.27
C ASP A 175 5.41 -46.29 11.39
N LEU A 176 4.13 -46.22 11.76
CA LEU A 176 3.66 -45.37 12.86
C LEU A 176 4.14 -45.87 14.22
N LYS A 177 4.13 -47.18 14.45
CA LYS A 177 4.66 -47.82 15.67
C LYS A 177 6.17 -47.66 15.78
N ALA A 178 6.91 -47.84 14.68
CA ALA A 178 8.36 -47.65 14.64
C ALA A 178 8.80 -46.22 14.98
N ARG A 179 7.93 -45.23 14.69
CA ARG A 179 8.13 -43.81 15.06
C ARG A 179 7.63 -43.43 16.46
N GLY A 180 7.16 -44.40 17.25
CA GLY A 180 6.69 -44.17 18.62
C GLY A 180 5.33 -43.44 18.73
N ILE A 181 4.61 -43.26 17.62
CA ILE A 181 3.30 -42.60 17.59
C ILE A 181 2.25 -43.65 17.99
N ARG A 182 1.85 -43.66 19.26
CA ARG A 182 0.79 -44.56 19.76
C ARG A 182 -0.58 -43.88 19.64
N GLY A 183 -1.38 -44.35 18.69
CA GLY A 183 -2.75 -43.90 18.46
C GLY A 183 -3.00 -43.71 16.97
N GLY A 184 -3.75 -44.63 16.35
CA GLY A 184 -4.05 -44.61 14.92
C GLY A 184 -4.59 -43.25 14.45
N ILE A 185 -4.27 -42.92 13.19
CA ILE A 185 -4.71 -41.70 12.52
C ILE A 185 -6.24 -41.64 12.59
N ARG A 186 -6.81 -40.79 13.43
CA ARG A 186 -8.24 -40.47 13.32
C ARG A 186 -8.42 -39.72 12.00
N PRO A 187 -9.22 -40.22 11.04
CA PRO A 187 -9.43 -39.50 9.80
C PRO A 187 -10.00 -38.12 10.12
N LEU A 188 -9.40 -37.09 9.53
CA LEU A 188 -9.93 -35.73 9.58
C LEU A 188 -11.36 -35.78 9.04
N LYS A 189 -12.35 -35.54 9.91
CA LYS A 189 -13.76 -35.44 9.49
C LYS A 189 -13.85 -34.37 8.41
N LYS A 190 -14.37 -34.74 7.24
CA LYS A 190 -14.75 -33.78 6.20
C LYS A 190 -15.80 -32.84 6.80
N GLY A 191 -15.42 -31.57 6.97
CA GLY A 191 -16.32 -30.46 7.28
C GLY A 191 -16.66 -29.70 6.01
#